data_AF-A0A4Y2LP02-F1
#
_entry.id   AF-A0A4Y2LP02-F1
#
_cell.length_a   1.000
_cell.length_b   1.000
_cell.length_c   1.000
_cell.angle_alpha   90.00
_cell.angle_beta   90.00
_cell.angle_gamma   90.00
#
_symmetry.space_group_name_H-M   'P 1'
#
loop_
_entity.id
_entity.type
_entity.pdbx_description
1 polymer ?
#
loop_
_entity_poly.entity_id
_entity_poly.type
_entity_poly.pdbx_seq_one_letter_code
_entity_poly.pdbx_strand_id
1 'polypeptide(L)'
;MWLLNIGSGNLPEILGLPCDSIEIPQQMVVEENLIKVIYSENLNDMEVEQLVKRVILVPTNKKTLELNRSIIAKLQDEPHTFYSSDSIISEDQNYLQDYPPEFLHDLTPSGIDA
;
A
#
# COMPACT_ATOMS: atom_id res chain seq x y z
N MET A 1 18.40 4.57 -18.57
CA MET A 1 17.10 4.40 -17.87
C MET A 1 16.93 5.63 -16.98
N TRP A 2 15.84 6.41 -17.09
CA TRP A 2 15.74 7.73 -16.44
C TRP A 2 15.85 7.68 -14.91
N LEU A 3 15.16 6.72 -14.26
CA LEU A 3 15.27 6.50 -12.81
C LEU A 3 16.71 6.20 -12.36
N LEU A 4 17.48 5.45 -13.15
CA LEU A 4 18.88 5.17 -12.84
C LEU A 4 19.74 6.44 -12.96
N ASN A 5 19.44 7.32 -13.91
CA ASN A 5 20.13 8.60 -14.05
C ASN A 5 19.84 9.54 -12.87
N ILE A 6 18.63 9.52 -12.31
CA ILE A 6 18.32 10.20 -11.05
C ILE A 6 19.18 9.64 -9.93
N GLY A 7 19.12 8.32 -9.69
CA GLY A 7 19.84 7.69 -8.58
C GLY A 7 21.35 7.84 -8.67
N SER A 8 21.89 8.03 -9.88
CA SER A 8 23.32 8.25 -10.12
C SER A 8 23.73 9.73 -10.11
N GLY A 9 22.80 10.68 -9.98
CA GLY A 9 23.10 12.11 -10.05
C GLY A 9 23.53 12.60 -11.44
N ASN A 10 23.14 11.88 -12.50
CA ASN A 10 23.54 12.18 -13.89
C ASN A 10 22.52 13.05 -14.63
N LEU A 11 21.50 13.57 -13.95
CA LEU A 11 20.54 14.49 -14.57
C LEU A 11 21.13 15.91 -14.65
N PRO A 12 20.91 16.62 -15.76
CA PRO A 12 21.33 18.01 -15.88
C PRO A 12 20.54 18.91 -14.92
N GLU A 13 21.19 19.95 -14.41
CA GLU A 13 20.49 21.02 -13.70
C GLU A 13 19.56 21.78 -14.64
N ILE A 14 18.39 22.15 -14.14
CA ILE A 14 17.39 22.89 -14.90
C ILE A 14 17.57 24.39 -14.59
N LEU A 15 17.97 25.16 -15.60
CA LEU A 15 18.20 26.60 -15.44
C LEU A 15 16.93 27.30 -14.92
N GLY A 16 17.09 28.07 -13.85
CA GLY A 16 15.99 28.82 -13.23
C GLY A 16 15.16 28.06 -12.21
N LEU A 17 15.49 26.80 -11.92
CA LEU A 17 14.89 26.01 -10.83
C LEU A 17 15.89 25.70 -9.71
N PRO A 18 15.42 25.37 -8.50
CA PRO A 18 16.26 24.82 -7.43
C PRO A 18 17.06 23.59 -7.87
N CYS A 19 18.26 23.39 -7.29
CA CYS A 19 19.15 22.28 -7.67
C CYS A 19 18.61 20.88 -7.34
N ASP A 20 17.58 20.79 -6.51
CA ASP A 20 16.85 19.56 -6.17
C ASP A 20 15.64 19.30 -7.09
N SER A 21 15.48 20.11 -8.15
CA SER A 21 14.41 19.94 -9.13
C SER A 21 14.77 18.90 -10.19
N ILE A 22 13.80 18.06 -10.55
CA ILE A 22 13.90 17.08 -11.64
C ILE A 22 12.76 17.29 -12.64
N GLU A 23 13.04 17.10 -13.92
CA GLU A 23 12.02 17.09 -14.96
C GLU A 23 11.51 15.66 -15.15
N ILE A 24 10.22 15.44 -14.89
CA ILE A 24 9.56 14.16 -15.09
C ILE A 24 9.22 14.03 -16.59
N PRO A 25 9.71 12.98 -17.28
CA PRO A 25 9.41 12.77 -18.68
C PRO A 25 7.90 12.58 -18.89
N GLN A 26 7.35 13.18 -19.95
CA GLN A 26 5.90 13.14 -20.21
C GLN A 26 5.37 11.70 -20.35
N GLN A 27 6.16 10.77 -20.88
CA GLN A 27 5.80 9.35 -20.96
C GLN A 27 5.66 8.65 -19.60
N MET A 28 6.10 9.28 -18.51
CA MET A 28 5.95 8.79 -17.14
C MET A 28 4.79 9.47 -16.40
N VAL A 29 4.15 10.45 -17.03
CA VAL A 29 2.99 11.17 -16.48
C VAL A 29 1.73 10.57 -17.07
N VAL A 30 0.76 10.30 -16.20
CA VAL A 30 -0.57 9.82 -16.55
C VAL A 30 -1.58 10.76 -15.91
N GLU A 31 -2.50 11.29 -16.70
CA GLU A 31 -3.62 12.12 -16.20
C GLU A 31 -4.84 11.27 -15.79
N GLU A 32 -4.90 10.04 -16.26
CA GLU A 32 -5.96 9.09 -15.94
C GLU A 32 -5.85 8.54 -14.50
N ASN A 33 -6.89 7.81 -14.08
CA ASN A 33 -6.86 7.12 -12.80
C ASN A 33 -5.75 6.05 -12.77
N LEU A 34 -4.77 6.23 -11.87
CA LEU A 34 -3.62 5.33 -11.75
C LEU A 34 -4.02 3.88 -11.45
N ILE A 35 -5.10 3.64 -10.70
CA ILE A 35 -5.60 2.29 -10.43
C ILE A 35 -6.01 1.62 -11.74
N LYS A 36 -6.70 2.34 -12.63
CA LYS A 36 -7.11 1.82 -13.94
C LYS A 36 -5.91 1.52 -14.83
N VAL A 37 -4.93 2.40 -14.85
CA VAL A 37 -3.73 2.21 -15.68
C VAL A 37 -2.89 1.03 -15.19
N ILE A 38 -2.80 0.84 -13.87
CA ILE A 38 -1.99 -0.23 -13.29
C ILE A 38 -2.74 -1.54 -13.13
N TYR A 39 -4.05 -1.57 -12.91
CA TYR A 39 -4.82 -2.80 -12.62
C TYR A 39 -5.99 -3.04 -13.58
N SER A 40 -6.06 -2.30 -14.70
CA SER A 40 -7.18 -2.29 -15.65
C SER A 40 -8.48 -1.72 -15.06
N GLU A 41 -9.51 -1.54 -15.90
CA GLU A 41 -10.82 -1.06 -15.43
C GLU A 41 -11.47 -2.05 -14.46
N ASN A 42 -11.38 -3.34 -14.81
CA ASN A 42 -11.89 -4.47 -14.04
C ASN A 42 -10.72 -5.37 -13.60
N LEU A 43 -10.54 -5.52 -12.29
CA LEU A 43 -9.44 -6.30 -11.73
C LEU A 43 -9.57 -7.80 -12.03
N ASN A 44 -10.80 -8.28 -12.24
CA ASN A 44 -11.07 -9.68 -12.57
C ASN A 44 -10.57 -10.08 -13.98
N ASP A 45 -10.24 -9.11 -14.82
CA ASP A 45 -9.68 -9.37 -16.16
C ASP A 45 -8.20 -9.76 -16.07
N MET A 46 -7.58 -9.64 -14.88
CA MET A 46 -6.18 -9.95 -14.65
C MET A 46 -6.00 -11.23 -13.85
N GLU A 47 -4.97 -12.00 -14.20
CA GLU A 47 -4.55 -13.15 -13.40
C GLU A 47 -3.96 -12.70 -12.06
N VAL A 48 -4.18 -13.49 -11.02
CA VAL A 48 -3.67 -13.25 -9.65
C VAL A 48 -2.16 -13.02 -9.66
N GLU A 49 -1.41 -13.77 -10.46
CA GLU A 49 0.05 -13.64 -10.60
C GLU A 49 0.48 -12.26 -11.14
N GLN A 50 -0.36 -11.61 -11.94
CA GLN A 50 -0.10 -10.26 -12.43
C GLN A 50 -0.47 -9.21 -11.40
N LEU A 51 -1.56 -9.43 -10.65
CA LEU A 51 -1.98 -8.53 -9.57
C LEU A 51 -0.90 -8.43 -8.48
N VAL A 52 -0.34 -9.55 -8.04
CA VAL A 52 0.69 -9.59 -6.97
C VAL A 52 2.03 -8.97 -7.38
N LYS A 53 2.31 -8.84 -8.68
CA LYS A 53 3.56 -8.25 -9.20
C LYS A 53 3.49 -6.73 -9.36
N ARG A 54 2.33 -6.11 -9.14
CA ARG A 54 2.12 -4.67 -9.33
C ARG A 54 1.99 -3.98 -7.97
N VAL A 55 2.61 -2.81 -7.86
CA VAL A 55 2.55 -1.96 -6.65
C VAL A 55 2.41 -0.50 -7.06
N ILE A 56 1.60 0.24 -6.31
CA ILE A 56 1.49 1.70 -6.40
C ILE A 56 2.18 2.31 -5.19
N LEU A 57 3.17 3.16 -5.43
CA LEU A 57 3.87 3.89 -4.38
C LEU A 57 3.33 5.32 -4.31
N VAL A 58 3.08 5.79 -3.08
CA VAL A 58 2.44 7.08 -2.81
C VAL A 58 3.20 7.77 -1.68
N PRO A 59 3.33 9.12 -1.68
CA PRO A 59 4.15 9.79 -0.67
C PRO A 59 3.65 9.69 0.78
N THR A 60 2.36 9.42 1.01
CA THR A 60 1.78 9.43 2.37
C THR A 60 0.90 8.21 2.63
N ASN A 61 0.98 7.69 3.86
CA ASN A 61 0.15 6.56 4.31
C ASN A 61 -1.35 6.81 4.19
N LYS A 62 -1.79 8.05 4.42
CA LYS A 62 -3.20 8.44 4.26
C LYS A 62 -3.68 8.18 2.82
N LYS A 63 -2.94 8.69 1.83
CA LYS A 63 -3.29 8.47 0.41
C LYS A 63 -3.15 7.01 0.01
N THR A 64 -2.14 6.30 0.54
CA THR A 64 -2.00 4.85 0.34
C THR A 64 -3.23 4.11 0.84
N LEU A 65 -3.73 4.44 2.03
CA LEU A 65 -4.92 3.80 2.61
C LEU A 65 -6.19 4.08 1.79
N GLU A 66 -6.37 5.32 1.33
CA GLU A 66 -7.48 5.70 0.44
C GLU A 66 -7.45 4.89 -0.87
N LEU A 67 -6.28 4.75 -1.49
CA LEU A 67 -6.11 3.97 -2.72
C LEU A 67 -6.32 2.47 -2.48
N ASN A 68 -5.76 1.91 -1.41
CA ASN A 68 -5.95 0.50 -1.07
C ASN A 68 -7.44 0.17 -0.89
N ARG A 69 -8.20 1.02 -0.19
CA ARG A 69 -9.66 0.85 -0.05
C ARG A 69 -10.36 0.92 -1.40
N SER A 70 -9.96 1.84 -2.28
CA SER A 70 -10.54 1.96 -3.62
C SER A 70 -10.24 0.76 -4.51
N ILE A 71 -9.07 0.12 -4.36
CA ILE A 71 -8.69 -1.09 -5.09
C ILE A 71 -9.52 -2.28 -4.58
N ILE A 72 -9.59 -2.45 -3.25
CA ILE A 72 -10.37 -3.54 -2.62
C ILE A 72 -11.85 -3.43 -3.02
N ALA A 73 -12.42 -2.22 -3.03
CA ALA A 73 -13.82 -2.00 -3.41
C ALA A 73 -14.14 -2.33 -4.87
N LYS A 74 -13.12 -2.47 -5.74
CA LYS A 74 -13.29 -2.88 -7.13
C LYS A 74 -13.21 -4.40 -7.32
N LEU A 75 -12.75 -5.16 -6.33
CA LEU A 75 -12.81 -6.62 -6.36
C LEU A 75 -14.27 -7.05 -6.21
N GLN A 76 -14.72 -7.99 -7.03
CA GLN A 76 -16.12 -8.43 -7.06
C GLN A 76 -16.42 -9.57 -6.08
N ASP A 77 -15.43 -9.99 -5.29
CA ASP A 77 -15.56 -11.06 -4.30
C ASP A 77 -16.14 -10.57 -2.98
N GLU A 78 -16.54 -11.52 -2.13
CA GLU A 78 -17.04 -11.21 -0.80
C GLU A 78 -15.92 -10.60 0.07
N PRO A 79 -16.14 -9.41 0.67
CA PRO A 79 -15.13 -8.77 1.49
C PRO A 79 -14.94 -9.55 2.79
N HIS A 80 -13.71 -9.99 3.05
CA HIS A 80 -13.33 -10.53 4.34
C HIS A 80 -12.67 -9.43 5.20
N THR A 81 -13.20 -9.19 6.40
CA THR A 81 -12.68 -8.18 7.32
C THR A 81 -12.03 -8.87 8.51
N PHE A 82 -10.73 -8.61 8.70
CA PHE A 82 -9.99 -9.03 9.89
C PHE A 82 -9.95 -7.88 10.88
N TYR A 83 -10.33 -8.15 12.13
CA TYR A 83 -10.21 -7.20 13.22
C TYR A 83 -8.88 -7.43 13.95
N SER A 84 -8.24 -6.34 14.39
CA SER A 84 -7.09 -6.47 15.28
C SER A 84 -7.55 -7.06 16.61
N SER A 85 -6.77 -7.99 17.15
CA SER A 85 -6.99 -8.56 18.47
C SER A 85 -6.29 -7.71 19.52
N ASP A 86 -6.78 -6.49 19.74
CA ASP A 86 -6.21 -5.56 20.73
C ASP A 86 -6.75 -5.81 22.16
N SER A 87 -7.58 -6.83 22.31
CA SER A 87 -8.20 -7.24 23.58
C SER A 87 -8.51 -8.73 23.55
N ILE A 88 -8.37 -9.41 24.69
CA ILE A 88 -8.84 -10.78 24.83
C ILE A 88 -10.36 -10.80 25.06
N ILE A 89 -11.04 -11.80 24.52
CA ILE A 89 -12.44 -12.12 24.88
C ILE A 89 -12.38 -13.29 25.86
N SER A 90 -12.71 -13.04 27.12
CA SER A 90 -12.74 -14.06 28.19
C SER A 90 -14.01 -13.88 29.03
N GLU A 91 -14.66 -14.99 29.39
CA GLU A 91 -15.77 -15.00 30.35
C GLU A 91 -15.30 -14.77 31.79
N ASP A 92 -14.00 -14.99 32.06
CA ASP A 92 -13.38 -14.76 33.35
C ASP A 92 -12.61 -13.42 33.31
N GLN A 93 -13.10 -12.48 34.12
CA GLN A 93 -12.59 -11.10 34.22
C GLN A 93 -11.14 -11.03 34.74
N ASN A 94 -10.62 -12.07 35.39
CA ASN A 94 -9.23 -12.09 35.87
C ASN A 94 -8.24 -12.11 34.70
N TYR A 95 -8.56 -12.84 33.63
CA TYR A 95 -7.68 -12.88 32.45
C TYR A 95 -7.56 -11.51 31.77
N LEU A 96 -8.55 -10.61 31.89
CA LEU A 96 -8.43 -9.26 31.30
C LEU A 96 -7.28 -8.45 31.93
N GLN A 97 -6.85 -8.76 33.15
CA GLN A 97 -5.68 -8.12 33.79
C GLN A 97 -4.35 -8.76 33.36
N ASP A 98 -4.36 -10.05 33.02
CA ASP A 98 -3.14 -10.79 32.64
C ASP A 98 -2.68 -10.48 31.21
N TYR A 99 -3.55 -9.93 30.37
CA TYR A 99 -3.27 -9.64 28.95
C TYR A 99 -3.57 -8.18 28.62
N PRO A 100 -2.78 -7.22 29.16
CA PRO A 100 -2.92 -5.82 28.81
C PRO A 100 -2.56 -5.59 27.33
N PRO A 101 -3.05 -4.52 26.70
CA PRO A 101 -2.82 -4.25 25.28
C PRO A 101 -1.33 -4.14 24.95
N GLU A 102 -0.50 -3.66 25.87
CA GLU A 102 0.97 -3.64 25.72
C GLU A 102 1.54 -5.06 25.53
N PHE A 103 1.07 -6.04 26.31
CA PHE A 103 1.47 -7.44 26.16
C PHE A 103 1.02 -8.01 24.82
N LEU A 104 -0.22 -7.70 24.39
CA LEU A 104 -0.74 -8.16 23.09
C LEU A 104 0.04 -7.56 21.91
N HIS A 105 0.48 -6.31 22.01
CA HIS A 105 1.30 -5.66 20.99
C HIS A 105 2.73 -6.21 20.90
N ASP A 106 3.26 -6.79 21.99
CA ASP A 106 4.57 -7.46 22.01
C ASP A 106 4.51 -8.87 21.39
N LEU A 107 3.33 -9.46 21.27
CA LEU A 107 3.16 -10.74 20.58
C LEU A 107 3.41 -10.54 19.09
N THR A 108 4.36 -11.29 18.55
CA THR A 108 4.52 -11.44 17.09
C THR A 108 3.97 -12.81 16.72
N PRO A 109 2.64 -12.99 16.64
CA PRO A 109 2.08 -14.26 16.23
C PRO A 109 2.64 -14.59 14.84
N SER A 110 3.31 -15.74 14.72
CA SER A 110 3.53 -16.32 13.40
C SER A 110 2.14 -16.53 12.82
N GLY A 111 1.88 -15.91 11.66
CA GLY A 111 0.53 -15.72 11.11
C GLY A 111 -0.42 -16.90 11.29
N ILE A 112 -1.71 -16.60 11.40
CA ILE A 112 -2.77 -17.61 11.43
C ILE A 112 -2.67 -18.39 10.11
N ASP A 113 -2.27 -19.65 10.17
CA ASP A 113 -2.33 -20.57 9.04
C ASP A 113 -3.81 -20.61 8.58
N ALA A 114 -4.08 -20.06 7.40
CA ALA A 114 -5.38 -20.12 6.76
C ALA A 114 -5.59 -21.48 6.07
#